data_AF-A0A920M075-F1
#
_entry.id   AF-A0A920M075-F1
#
_cell.length_a   1.000
_cell.length_b   1.000
_cell.length_c   1.000
_cell.angle_alpha   90.00
_cell.angle_beta   90.00
_cell.angle_gamma   90.00
#
_symmetry.space_group_name_H-M   'P 1'
#
loop_
_entity.id
_entity.type
_entity.pdbx_description
1 polymer ?
#
loop_
_entity_poly.entity_id
_entity_poly.type
_entity_poly.pdbx_seq_one_letter_code
_entity_poly.pdbx_strand_id
1 'polypeptide(L)'
;MGLYVSCMLIALGLLQGLGDLLLAIPKPVIGGATMLMFGSVAATGVGILAGLELKRRELMIIGISLGLGLGPSMVPGALDELPSLLKTVLGSAAATAGLTAIFCTHFYRALKH
;
A
#
# COMPACT_ATOMS: atom_id res chain seq x y z
N MET A 1 2.21 -23.93 15.88
CA MET A 1 2.65 -22.62 16.38
C MET A 1 1.63 -21.51 16.16
N GLY A 2 1.08 -21.33 14.94
CA GLY A 2 0.06 -20.29 14.68
C GLY A 2 -1.15 -20.32 15.62
N LEU A 3 -1.68 -21.52 15.94
CA LEU A 3 -2.83 -21.67 16.85
C LEU A 3 -2.57 -21.10 18.26
N TYR A 4 -1.33 -21.23 18.76
CA TYR A 4 -0.93 -20.71 20.07
C TYR A 4 -0.90 -19.18 20.08
N VAL A 5 -0.37 -18.57 19.02
CA VAL A 5 -0.35 -17.11 18.84
C VAL A 5 -1.76 -16.56 18.71
N SER A 6 -2.64 -17.23 17.97
CA SER A 6 -4.05 -16.84 17.85
C SER A 6 -4.76 -16.90 19.20
N CYS A 7 -4.62 -17.99 19.96
CA CYS A 7 -5.19 -18.09 21.30
C CYS A 7 -4.64 -17.01 22.25
N MET A 8 -3.35 -16.68 22.15
CA MET A 8 -2.73 -15.60 22.92
C MET A 8 -3.29 -14.22 22.55
N LEU A 9 -3.46 -13.92 21.26
CA LEU A 9 -4.04 -12.65 20.80
C LEU A 9 -5.51 -12.51 21.21
N ILE A 10 -6.28 -13.61 21.18
CA ILE A 10 -7.67 -13.63 21.67
C ILE A 10 -7.71 -13.35 23.18
N ALA A 11 -6.85 -14.02 23.96
CA ALA A 11 -6.78 -13.80 25.41
C ALA A 11 -6.34 -12.36 25.76
N LEU A 12 -5.34 -11.82 25.05
CA LEU A 12 -4.89 -10.44 25.20
C LEU A 12 -5.96 -9.42 24.78
N GLY A 13 -6.75 -9.71 23.75
CA GLY A 13 -7.84 -8.85 23.29
C GLY A 13 -9.05 -8.82 24.24
N LEU A 14 -9.29 -9.90 25.00
CA LEU A 14 -10.36 -9.98 26.01
C LEU A 14 -10.01 -9.24 27.32
N LEU A 15 -8.72 -8.96 27.57
CA LEU A 15 -8.25 -8.23 28.74
C LEU A 15 -8.40 -6.71 28.54
N GLN A 16 -9.42 -6.13 29.18
CA GLN A 16 -9.72 -4.69 29.06
C GLN A 16 -8.56 -3.76 29.49
N GLY A 17 -7.72 -4.19 30.44
CA GLY A 17 -6.60 -3.38 30.94
C GLY A 17 -5.49 -3.08 29.91
N LEU A 18 -5.40 -3.85 28.82
CA LEU A 18 -4.46 -3.56 27.73
C LEU A 18 -4.93 -2.37 26.88
N GLY A 19 -6.24 -2.16 26.74
CA GLY A 19 -6.80 -1.02 26.02
C GLY A 19 -6.41 0.31 26.66
N ASP A 20 -6.55 0.41 27.98
CA ASP A 20 -6.19 1.62 28.74
C ASP A 20 -4.67 1.90 28.68
N LEU A 21 -3.85 0.86 28.72
CA LEU A 21 -2.40 0.99 28.56
C LEU A 21 -2.02 1.49 27.16
N LEU A 22 -2.70 1.02 26.11
CA LEU A 22 -2.48 1.49 24.73
C LEU A 22 -2.89 2.95 24.56
N LEU A 23 -3.98 3.38 25.21
CA LEU A 23 -4.43 4.77 25.20
C LEU A 23 -3.48 5.71 25.97
N ALA A 24 -2.76 5.18 26.96
CA ALA A 24 -1.73 5.92 27.69
C ALA A 24 -0.45 6.15 26.86
N ILE A 25 -0.27 5.47 25.72
CA ILE A 25 0.90 5.66 24.86
C ILE A 25 0.84 7.04 24.19
N PRO A 26 1.90 7.87 24.32
CA PRO A 26 1.95 9.17 23.66
C PRO A 26 1.84 9.04 22.14
N LYS A 27 1.04 9.92 21.52
CA LYS A 27 0.88 10.03 20.06
C LYS A 27 2.22 10.04 19.29
N PRO A 28 3.31 10.70 19.76
CA PRO A 28 4.60 10.67 19.07
C PRO A 28 5.21 9.26 18.88
N VAL A 29 4.98 8.33 19.82
CA VAL A 29 5.52 6.97 19.75
C VAL A 29 4.79 6.14 18.69
N ILE A 30 3.47 6.28 18.64
CA ILE A 30 2.62 5.61 17.63
C ILE A 30 2.97 6.14 16.23
N GLY A 31 3.24 7.45 16.12
CA GLY A 31 3.77 8.05 14.89
C GLY A 31 5.11 7.44 14.46
N GLY A 32 6.05 7.26 15.40
CA GLY A 32 7.32 6.59 15.12
C GLY A 32 7.16 5.13 14.69
N ALA A 33 6.32 4.37 15.39
CA ALA A 33 6.04 2.97 15.07
C ALA A 33 5.39 2.80 13.68
N THR A 34 4.43 3.66 13.34
CA THR A 34 3.79 3.66 12.01
C THR A 34 4.76 4.06 10.91
N MET A 35 5.63 5.06 11.14
CA MET A 35 6.67 5.45 10.20
C MET A 35 7.66 4.30 9.93
N LEU A 36 8.06 3.55 10.96
CA LEU A 36 8.88 2.35 10.80
C LEU A 36 8.16 1.27 9.98
N MET A 37 6.89 1.00 10.28
CA MET A 37 6.10 0.00 9.54
C MET A 37 5.99 0.35 8.05
N PHE A 38 5.61 1.59 7.73
CA PHE A 38 5.53 2.05 6.34
C PHE A 38 6.92 2.09 5.67
N GLY A 39 7.96 2.50 6.40
CA GLY A 39 9.33 2.51 5.91
C GLY A 39 9.84 1.12 5.55
N SER A 40 9.61 0.12 6.41
CA SER A 40 9.96 -1.27 6.13
C SER A 40 9.19 -1.83 4.94
N VAL A 41 7.88 -1.57 4.85
CA VAL A 41 7.07 -2.00 3.70
C VAL A 41 7.58 -1.38 2.39
N ALA A 42 7.91 -0.08 2.40
CA ALA A 42 8.48 0.59 1.24
C ALA A 42 9.85 0.01 0.85
N ALA A 43 10.74 -0.21 1.82
CA ALA A 43 12.06 -0.80 1.61
C ALA A 43 11.96 -2.23 1.05
N THR A 44 11.05 -3.05 1.57
CA THR A 44 10.78 -4.39 1.04
C THR A 44 10.28 -4.30 -0.41
N GLY A 45 9.36 -3.37 -0.71
CA GLY A 45 8.88 -3.15 -2.07
C GLY A 45 10.00 -2.82 -3.07
N VAL A 46 10.89 -1.89 -2.70
CA VAL A 46 12.07 -1.56 -3.53
C VAL A 46 13.02 -2.75 -3.64
N GLY A 47 13.22 -3.51 -2.54
CA GLY A 47 14.04 -4.72 -2.54
C GLY A 47 13.53 -5.79 -3.51
N ILE A 48 12.21 -5.97 -3.62
CA ILE A 48 11.60 -6.88 -4.60
C ILE A 48 11.94 -6.43 -6.03
N LEU A 49 11.80 -5.14 -6.33
CA LEU A 49 12.12 -4.59 -7.66
C LEU A 49 13.60 -4.70 -8.00
N ALA A 50 14.48 -4.50 -7.01
CA ALA A 50 15.93 -4.59 -7.18
C ALA A 50 16.42 -6.01 -7.47
N GLY A 51 15.66 -7.04 -7.08
CA GLY A 51 15.94 -8.45 -7.39
C GLY A 51 15.58 -8.88 -8.81
N LEU A 52 15.00 -8.01 -9.63
CA LEU A 52 14.52 -8.31 -10.98
C LEU A 52 15.42 -7.68 -12.05
N GLU A 53 15.48 -8.29 -13.24
CA GLU A 53 16.08 -7.65 -14.42
C GLU A 53 15.18 -6.52 -14.94
N LEU A 54 15.45 -5.30 -14.50
CA LEU A 54 14.70 -4.11 -14.92
C LEU A 54 15.17 -3.63 -16.31
N LYS A 55 14.42 -3.96 -17.36
CA LYS A 55 14.65 -3.41 -18.70
C LYS A 55 13.83 -2.14 -18.90
N ARG A 56 13.99 -1.49 -20.06
CA ARG A 56 13.31 -0.23 -20.40
C ARG A 56 11.79 -0.32 -20.23
N ARG A 57 11.19 -1.46 -20.58
CA ARG A 57 9.75 -1.69 -20.49
C ARG A 57 9.26 -1.73 -19.04
N GLU A 58 9.94 -2.50 -18.20
CA GLU A 58 9.60 -2.66 -16.78
C GLU A 58 9.76 -1.33 -16.04
N LEU A 59 10.82 -0.57 -16.34
CA LEU A 59 11.02 0.78 -15.80
C LEU A 59 9.90 1.75 -16.21
N MET A 60 9.42 1.68 -17.46
CA MET A 60 8.28 2.49 -17.91
C MET A 60 6.98 2.11 -17.18
N ILE A 61 6.69 0.80 -17.05
CA ILE A 61 5.51 0.33 -16.31
C ILE A 61 5.56 0.80 -14.85
N ILE A 62 6.72 0.65 -14.20
CA ILE A 62 6.93 1.10 -12.82
C ILE A 62 6.71 2.62 -12.71
N GLY A 63 7.33 3.42 -13.58
CA GLY A 63 7.20 4.88 -13.56
C GLY A 63 5.76 5.37 -13.77
N ILE A 64 5.05 4.79 -14.74
CA ILE A 64 3.64 5.14 -15.02
C ILE A 64 2.75 4.74 -13.85
N SER A 65 2.94 3.53 -13.30
CA SER A 65 2.13 3.05 -12.17
C SER A 65 2.33 3.87 -10.89
N LEU A 66 3.56 4.26 -10.58
CA LEU A 66 3.87 5.15 -9.45
C LEU A 66 3.32 6.56 -9.68
N GLY A 67 3.49 7.11 -10.88
CA GLY A 67 2.97 8.43 -11.23
C GLY A 67 1.45 8.52 -11.09
N LEU A 68 0.72 7.51 -11.59
CA LEU A 68 -0.74 7.46 -11.48
C LEU A 68 -1.23 7.07 -10.07
N GLY A 69 -0.45 6.29 -9.32
CA GLY A 69 -0.75 5.99 -7.92
C GLY A 69 -0.65 7.21 -7.01
N LEU A 70 0.40 8.03 -7.19
CA LEU A 70 0.64 9.21 -6.36
C LEU A 70 -0.10 10.46 -6.86
N GLY A 71 -0.49 10.49 -8.14
CA GLY A 71 -1.12 11.64 -8.80
C GLY A 71 -2.37 12.17 -8.11
N PRO A 72 -3.39 11.34 -7.80
CA PRO A 72 -4.63 11.80 -7.15
C PRO A 72 -4.41 12.47 -5.79
N SER A 73 -3.36 12.07 -5.07
CA SER A 73 -3.00 12.69 -3.77
C SER A 73 -2.38 14.08 -3.94
N MET A 74 -1.85 14.41 -5.12
CA MET A 74 -1.22 15.70 -5.42
C MET A 74 -2.21 16.76 -5.93
N VAL A 75 -3.36 16.34 -6.49
CA VAL A 75 -4.39 17.24 -7.01
C VAL A 75 -5.73 16.97 -6.32
N PRO A 76 -6.09 17.73 -5.27
CA PRO A 76 -7.37 17.58 -4.61
C PRO A 76 -8.51 17.94 -5.59
N GLY A 77 -9.55 17.09 -5.62
CA GLY A 77 -10.71 17.26 -6.50
C GLY A 77 -10.59 16.60 -7.88
N ALA A 78 -9.44 16.02 -8.24
CA ALA A 78 -9.25 15.33 -9.52
C ALA A 78 -10.19 14.13 -9.74
N LEU A 79 -10.80 13.60 -8.69
CA LEU A 79 -11.68 12.43 -8.71
C LEU A 79 -13.15 12.76 -8.39
N ASP A 80 -13.52 14.04 -8.24
CA ASP A 80 -14.87 14.43 -7.79
C ASP A 80 -15.96 14.20 -8.85
N GLU A 81 -15.59 14.26 -10.12
CA GLU A 81 -16.47 13.97 -11.27
C GLU A 81 -16.67 12.45 -11.50
N LEU A 82 -15.95 11.58 -10.78
CA LEU A 82 -16.05 10.13 -10.98
C LEU A 82 -17.14 9.48 -10.12
N PRO A 83 -17.76 8.38 -10.60
CA PRO A 83 -18.71 7.61 -9.80
C PRO A 83 -18.05 7.07 -8.53
N SER A 84 -18.84 6.94 -7.45
CA SER A 84 -18.38 6.63 -6.09
C SER A 84 -17.42 5.45 -6.01
N LEU A 85 -17.69 4.37 -6.76
CA LEU A 85 -16.83 3.19 -6.82
C LEU A 85 -15.43 3.49 -7.38
N LEU A 86 -15.36 4.26 -8.47
CA LEU A 86 -14.07 4.66 -9.06
C LEU A 86 -13.35 5.66 -8.15
N LYS A 87 -14.07 6.57 -7.50
CA LYS A 87 -13.47 7.51 -6.55
C LYS A 87 -12.82 6.79 -5.35
N THR A 88 -13.47 5.76 -4.80
CA THR A 88 -12.89 4.97 -3.69
C THR A 88 -11.68 4.15 -4.13
N VAL A 89 -11.74 3.51 -5.30
CA VAL A 89 -10.63 2.70 -5.81
C VAL A 89 -9.46 3.57 -6.24
N LEU A 90 -9.71 4.62 -7.04
CA LEU A 90 -8.65 5.52 -7.53
C LEU A 90 -8.12 6.46 -6.43
N GLY A 91 -8.88 6.68 -5.37
CA GLY A 91 -8.43 7.42 -4.19
C GLY A 91 -7.39 6.67 -3.34
N SER A 92 -7.27 5.34 -3.51
CA SER A 92 -6.23 4.57 -2.86
C SER A 92 -5.00 4.48 -3.77
N ALA A 93 -3.92 5.17 -3.40
CA ALA A 93 -2.68 5.20 -4.18
C ALA A 93 -2.15 3.80 -4.54
N ALA A 94 -2.23 2.85 -3.61
CA ALA A 94 -1.79 1.48 -3.82
C ALA A 94 -2.68 0.72 -4.82
N ALA A 95 -4.00 0.89 -4.72
CA ALA A 95 -4.94 0.24 -5.63
C ALA A 95 -4.80 0.81 -7.05
N THR A 96 -4.72 2.14 -7.19
CA THR A 96 -4.49 2.83 -8.46
C THR A 96 -3.18 2.37 -9.10
N ALA A 97 -2.07 2.39 -8.36
CA ALA A 97 -0.78 1.93 -8.86
C ALA A 97 -0.83 0.47 -9.33
N GLY A 98 -1.41 -0.43 -8.53
CA GLY A 98 -1.52 -1.85 -8.87
C GLY A 98 -2.37 -2.10 -10.11
N LEU A 99 -3.55 -1.48 -10.22
CA LEU A 99 -4.42 -1.58 -11.39
C LEU A 99 -3.73 -1.04 -12.64
N THR A 100 -3.06 0.10 -12.52
CA THR A 100 -2.31 0.70 -13.62
C THR A 100 -1.16 -0.20 -14.09
N ALA A 101 -0.42 -0.80 -13.14
CA ALA A 101 0.67 -1.72 -13.45
C ALA A 101 0.18 -2.98 -14.18
N ILE A 102 -0.94 -3.57 -13.73
CA ILE A 102 -1.57 -4.73 -14.36
C ILE A 102 -2.03 -4.37 -15.78
N PHE A 103 -2.72 -3.23 -15.93
CA PHE A 103 -3.20 -2.76 -17.23
C PHE A 103 -2.05 -2.52 -18.21
N CYS A 104 -1.00 -1.81 -17.78
CA CYS A 104 0.16 -1.52 -18.61
C CYS A 104 0.88 -2.83 -19.01
N THR A 105 1.04 -3.75 -18.08
CA THR A 105 1.65 -5.06 -18.34
C THR A 105 0.85 -5.85 -19.38
N HIS A 106 -0.47 -5.88 -19.25
CA HIS A 106 -1.36 -6.57 -20.18
C HIS A 106 -1.35 -5.93 -21.57
N PHE A 107 -1.45 -4.60 -21.64
CA PHE A 107 -1.43 -3.85 -22.90
C PHE A 107 -0.15 -4.10 -23.69
N TYR A 108 1.02 -4.03 -23.04
CA TYR A 108 2.29 -4.34 -23.70
C TYR A 108 2.41 -5.81 -24.11
N ARG A 109 1.75 -6.73 -23.40
CA ARG A 109 1.75 -8.15 -23.77
C ARG A 109 0.89 -8.40 -25.01
N ALA A 110 -0.22 -7.69 -25.16
CA ALA A 110 -1.09 -7.77 -26.33
C ALA A 110 -0.41 -7.24 -27.61
N LEU A 111 0.44 -6.21 -27.50
CA LEU A 111 1.18 -5.62 -28.63
C LEU A 111 2.30 -6.50 -29.21
N LYS A 112 2.68 -7.57 -28.50
CA LYS A 112 3.72 -8.52 -28.93
C LYS A 112 3.13 -9.77 -29.63
N HIS A 113 1.80 -9.86 -29.70
CA HIS A 113 1.04 -10.85 -30.46
C HIS A 113 0.52 -10.22 -31.75
#